data_AF-A0A951E3Q2-F1
#
_entry.id   AF-A0A951E3Q2-F1
#
_cell.length_a   1.000
_cell.length_b   1.000
_cell.length_c   1.000
_cell.angle_alpha   90.00
_cell.angle_beta   90.00
_cell.angle_gamma   90.00
#
_symmetry.space_group_name_H-M   'P 1'
#
loop_
_entity.id
_entity.type
_entity.pdbx_description
1 polymer ?
#
loop_
_entity_poly.entity_id
_entity_poly.type
_entity_poly.pdbx_seq_one_letter_code
_entity_poly.pdbx_strand_id
1 'polypeptide(L)' 'MSTEEVLDALERYSKESAETDRETATKLGVTRVLLSAWLRRSVQPEKCMLARLAGFLRRAGYI' A
#
# COMPACT_ATOMS: atom_id res chain seq x y z
N MET A 1 10.83 7.80 6.41
CA MET A 1 9.45 7.48 6.00
C MET A 1 9.00 8.46 4.91
N SER A 2 9.63 8.31 3.75
CA SER A 2 9.26 9.00 2.51
C SER A 2 8.14 8.24 1.79
N THR A 3 7.39 8.92 0.93
CA THR A 3 6.35 8.31 0.09
C THR A 3 6.87 7.11 -0.68
N GLU A 4 8.09 7.21 -1.19
CA GLU A 4 8.74 6.16 -1.98
C GLU A 4 9.03 4.91 -1.15
N GLU A 5 9.48 5.06 0.10
CA GLU A 5 9.74 3.91 0.99
C GLU A 5 8.45 3.14 1.30
N VAL A 6 7.35 3.87 1.53
CA VAL A 6 6.03 3.27 1.79
C VAL A 6 5.48 2.56 0.55
N LEU A 7 5.70 3.12 -0.64
CA LEU A 7 5.29 2.49 -1.91
C LEU A 7 6.16 1.26 -2.25
N ASP A 8 7.46 1.30 -1.96
CA ASP A 8 8.35 0.15 -2.15
C ASP A 8 7.98 -1.00 -1.20
N ALA A 9 7.71 -0.69 0.07
CA ALA A 9 7.21 -1.65 1.05
C ALA A 9 5.82 -2.20 0.66
N LEU A 10 4.94 -1.38 0.08
CA LEU A 10 3.66 -1.81 -0.46
C LEU A 10 3.83 -2.78 -1.65
N GLU A 11 4.77 -2.51 -2.53
CA GLU A 11 5.08 -3.38 -3.66
C GLU A 11 5.64 -4.73 -3.19
N ARG A 12 6.53 -4.73 -2.20
CA ARG A 12 7.04 -5.96 -1.56
C ARG A 12 5.92 -6.74 -0.90
N TYR A 13 5.10 -6.07 -0.09
CA TYR A 13 3.93 -6.68 0.54
C TYR A 13 3.01 -7.32 -0.51
N SER A 14 2.74 -6.64 -1.62
CA SER A 14 1.89 -7.16 -2.69
C SER A 14 2.48 -8.37 -3.41
N LYS A 15 3.81 -8.52 -3.43
CA LYS A 15 4.51 -9.67 -4.07
C LYS A 15 4.66 -10.85 -3.12
N GLU A 16 4.90 -10.58 -1.84
CA GLU A 16 5.17 -11.60 -0.82
C GLU A 16 3.91 -12.06 -0.09
N SER A 17 2.88 -11.21 -0.01
CA SER A 17 1.61 -11.59 0.60
C SER A 17 0.82 -12.51 -0.33
N ALA A 18 0.26 -13.57 0.25
CA ALA A 18 -0.70 -14.45 -0.43
C ALA A 18 -2.08 -13.78 -0.61
N GLU A 19 -2.28 -12.59 -0.03
CA GLU A 19 -3.52 -11.85 -0.14
C GLU A 19 -3.69 -11.23 -1.51
N THR A 20 -4.90 -11.31 -2.04
CA THR A 20 -5.22 -10.67 -3.31
C THR A 20 -5.21 -9.15 -3.18
N ASP A 21 -4.95 -8.46 -4.29
CA ASP A 21 -5.11 -6.99 -4.37
C ASP A 21 -6.47 -6.52 -3.84
N ARG A 22 -7.50 -7.34 -4.01
CA ARG A 22 -8.86 -7.03 -3.56
C ARG A 22 -8.96 -7.04 -2.04
N GLU A 23 -8.41 -8.05 -1.37
CA GLU A 23 -8.39 -8.13 0.09
C GLU A 23 -7.55 -7.02 0.71
N THR A 24 -6.37 -6.76 0.13
CA THR A 24 -5.49 -5.67 0.54
C THR A 24 -6.19 -4.31 0.39
N ALA A 25 -6.87 -4.10 -0.74
CA ALA A 25 -7.64 -2.88 -0.97
C ALA A 25 -8.79 -2.72 0.05
N THR A 26 -9.51 -3.80 0.37
CA THR A 26 -10.55 -3.80 1.40
C THR A 26 -9.98 -3.49 2.79
N LYS A 27 -8.85 -4.09 3.18
CA LYS A 27 -8.17 -3.82 4.46
C LYS A 27 -7.67 -2.39 4.58
N LEU A 28 -7.23 -1.80 3.47
CA LEU A 28 -6.80 -0.41 3.38
C LEU A 28 -7.97 0.57 3.24
N GLY A 29 -9.18 0.09 2.95
CA GLY A 29 -10.37 0.92 2.70
C GLY A 29 -10.29 1.69 1.39
N VAL A 30 -9.63 1.12 0.37
CA VAL A 30 -9.44 1.74 -0.95
C VAL A 30 -10.04 0.90 -2.06
N THR A 31 -10.27 1.52 -3.20
CA THR A 31 -10.61 0.81 -4.42
C THR A 31 -9.39 0.07 -4.96
N ARG A 32 -9.57 -1.16 -5.47
CA ARG A 32 -8.51 -1.92 -6.14
C ARG A 32 -7.79 -1.12 -7.23
N VAL A 33 -8.53 -0.30 -8.00
CA VAL A 33 -7.96 0.59 -9.02
C VAL A 33 -6.97 1.58 -8.43
N LEU A 34 -7.29 2.16 -7.26
CA LEU A 34 -6.42 3.10 -6.56
C LEU A 34 -5.16 2.40 -6.03
N LEU A 35 -5.32 1.20 -5.46
CA LEU A 35 -4.19 0.37 -5.05
C LEU A 35 -3.26 0.04 -6.22
N SER A 36 -3.82 -0.38 -7.36
CA SER A 36 -3.04 -0.65 -8.58
C SER A 36 -2.37 0.61 -9.13
N ALA A 37 -3.00 1.79 -9.02
CA ALA A 37 -2.39 3.06 -9.42
C ALA A 37 -1.19 3.43 -8.55
N TRP A 38 -1.23 3.14 -7.25
CA TRP A 38 -0.12 3.33 -6.32
C TRP A 38 1.03 2.35 -6.60
N LEU A 39 0.72 1.07 -6.81
CA LEU A 39 1.72 0.06 -7.19
C LEU A 39 2.42 0.41 -8.51
N ARG A 40 1.69 0.98 -9.47
CA ARG A 40 2.25 1.49 -10.73
C ARG A 40 2.96 2.84 -10.59
N ARG A 41 2.98 3.43 -9.39
CA ARG A 41 3.49 4.79 -9.11
C ARG A 41 2.86 5.87 -10.00
N SER A 42 1.69 5.58 -10.57
CA SER A 42 0.97 6.47 -11.48
C SER A 42 0.24 7.58 -10.73
N VAL A 43 -0.09 7.34 -9.47
CA VAL A 43 -0.75 8.30 -8.57
C VAL A 43 -0.03 8.25 -7.23
N GLN A 44 0.23 9.41 -6.64
CA GLN A 44 0.76 9.46 -5.28
C GLN A 44 -0.39 9.39 -4.26
N PRO A 45 -0.28 8.58 -3.19
CA PRO A 45 -1.26 8.57 -2.12
C PRO A 45 -1.30 9.93 -1.41
N GLU A 46 -2.49 10.39 -1.07
CA GLU A 46 -2.66 11.57 -0.21
C GLU A 46 -1.98 11.37 1.15
N LYS A 47 -1.57 12.46 1.81
CA LYS A 47 -0.87 12.41 3.11
C LYS A 47 -1.59 11.54 4.16
N CYS A 48 -2.92 11.62 4.22
CA CYS A 48 -3.74 10.81 5.13
C CYS A 48 -3.67 9.31 4.79
N MET A 49 -3.67 8.96 3.51
CA MET A 49 -3.57 7.58 3.05
C MET A 49 -2.16 7.03 3.19
N LEU A 50 -1.15 7.88 3.03
CA LEU A 50 0.24 7.53 3.24
C LEU A 50 0.50 7.13 4.70
N ALA A 51 -0.06 7.87 5.67
CA ALA A 51 -0.01 7.49 7.08
C ALA A 51 -0.74 6.16 7.35
N ARG A 52 -1.87 5.91 6.67
CA ARG A 52 -2.62 4.65 6.78
C ARG A 52 -1.85 3.46 6.21
N LEU A 53 -1.23 3.63 5.04
CA LEU A 53 -0.35 2.65 4.39
C LEU A 53 0.85 2.35 5.26
N ALA A 54 1.53 3.37 5.76
CA ALA A 54 2.66 3.22 6.67
C ALA A 54 2.25 2.44 7.93
N GLY A 55 1.11 2.78 8.54
CA GLY A 55 0.60 2.06 9.71
C GLY A 55 0.21 0.62 9.40
N PHE A 56 -0.34 0.35 8.21
CA PHE A 56 -0.66 -1.00 7.76
C PHE A 56 0.60 -1.85 7.56
N LEU A 57 1.57 -1.33 6.83
CA LEU A 57 2.83 -2.01 6.55
C LEU A 57 3.67 -2.22 7.81
N ARG A 58 3.62 -1.29 8.77
CA ARG A 58 4.24 -1.48 10.09
C ARG A 58 3.63 -2.63 10.87
N ARG A 59 2.31 -2.83 10.77
CA ARG A 59 1.65 -4.02 11.36
C ARG A 59 2.00 -5.31 10.63
N ALA A 60 2.27 -5.22 9.33
CA ALA A 60 2.72 -6.35 8.53
C ALA A 60 4.23 -6.66 8.68
N GLY A 61 5.00 -5.77 9.32
CA GLY A 61 6.45 -5.95 9.54
C GLY A 61 7.34 -5.52 8.37
N TYR A 62 6.83 -4.72 7.43
CA TYR A 62 7.57 -4.29 6.23
C TYR A 62 8.30 -2.94 6.40
N ILE A 63 7.99 -2.20 7.48
CA ILE A 63 8.58 -0.91 7.89
C ILE A 63 8.51 -0.72 9.40
#